data_AF-A0A838I119-F1
#
_entry.id   AF-A0A838I119-F1
#
_cell.length_a   1.000
_cell.length_b   1.000
_cell.length_c   1.000
_cell.angle_alpha   90.00
_cell.angle_beta   90.00
_cell.angle_gamma   90.00
#
_symmetry.space_group_name_H-M   'P 1'
#
loop_
_entity.id
_entity.type
_entity.pdbx_description
1 polymer ?
#
loop_
_entity_poly.entity_id
_entity_poly.type
_entity_poly.pdbx_seq_one_letter_code
_entity_poly.pdbx_strand_id
1 'polypeptide(L)'
;PPRTPAAAAPQRRAAEEVAEPEAEPEAAPTEQPDDVDLPRLVTQTLSGLQRSSGGAVLASTLKRALLRKDPTFNEADHGFRAFGELLRNLADRRVIELTPGTAKGDPEVGFPEESSDEEDAFELLRSVVSALRAESGPPPLSGLKNQLRKRRPKFSEKEFGFGGFLQFCKAARARGIVTMEWSDEADDYVLGVPEADGEQ
;
A
#
# COMPACT_ATOMS: atom_id res chain seq x y z
N PRO A 1 -59.60 -61.25 -39.73
CA PRO A 1 -58.90 -60.67 -40.91
C PRO A 1 -57.97 -59.52 -40.50
N PRO A 2 -56.93 -59.21 -41.30
CA PRO A 2 -55.53 -59.41 -40.90
C PRO A 2 -54.83 -58.20 -40.26
N ARG A 3 -53.73 -58.53 -39.57
CA ARG A 3 -52.70 -57.62 -39.04
C ARG A 3 -51.58 -57.41 -40.06
N THR A 4 -50.83 -56.32 -39.84
CA THR A 4 -49.54 -55.83 -40.42
C THR A 4 -49.60 -55.18 -41.82
N PRO A 5 -48.67 -54.24 -42.18
CA PRO A 5 -47.47 -53.76 -41.46
C PRO A 5 -47.14 -52.23 -41.51
N ALA A 6 -46.10 -51.85 -40.74
CA ALA A 6 -45.02 -50.84 -41.00
C ALA A 6 -45.41 -49.35 -41.26
N ALA A 7 -44.62 -48.31 -40.93
CA ALA A 7 -43.19 -48.18 -40.66
C ALA A 7 -42.87 -46.90 -39.84
N ALA A 8 -41.76 -46.99 -39.10
CA ALA A 8 -40.84 -46.00 -38.53
C ALA A 8 -41.09 -44.47 -38.69
N ALA A 9 -41.00 -43.77 -37.55
CA ALA A 9 -40.59 -42.37 -37.46
C ALA A 9 -39.52 -42.20 -36.35
N PRO A 10 -38.43 -41.45 -36.57
CA PRO A 10 -37.38 -41.21 -35.58
C PRO A 10 -37.68 -39.95 -34.76
N GLN A 11 -37.18 -39.88 -33.52
CA GLN A 11 -36.39 -38.76 -33.02
C GLN A 11 -35.88 -39.02 -31.60
N ARG A 12 -34.61 -38.66 -31.42
CA ARG A 12 -33.73 -38.89 -30.29
C ARG A 12 -33.75 -37.69 -29.32
N ARG A 13 -33.17 -37.94 -28.13
CA ARG A 13 -32.70 -37.03 -27.05
C ARG A 13 -33.76 -36.69 -26.01
N ALA A 14 -33.77 -37.29 -24.80
CA ALA A 14 -32.71 -37.36 -23.76
C ALA A 14 -32.23 -35.93 -23.41
N ALA A 15 -32.80 -35.31 -22.37
CA ALA A 15 -32.35 -35.40 -20.97
C ALA A 15 -30.98 -34.72 -20.79
N GLU A 16 -30.99 -33.50 -20.27
CA GLU A 16 -29.82 -32.75 -19.77
C GLU A 16 -30.42 -31.73 -18.78
N GLU A 17 -30.46 -32.04 -17.49
CA GLU A 17 -29.37 -32.06 -16.50
C GLU A 17 -29.02 -30.67 -16.00
N VAL A 18 -29.10 -30.57 -14.67
CA VAL A 18 -28.93 -29.42 -13.81
C VAL A 18 -27.44 -29.09 -13.76
N ALA A 19 -27.05 -27.84 -13.99
CA ALA A 19 -25.69 -27.40 -13.76
C ALA A 19 -25.69 -26.06 -13.02
N GLU A 20 -25.40 -26.14 -11.73
CA GLU A 20 -24.88 -25.05 -10.90
C GLU A 20 -23.64 -24.44 -11.58
N PRO A 21 -23.44 -23.11 -11.54
CA PRO A 21 -22.23 -22.51 -12.07
C PRO A 21 -21.05 -22.92 -11.16
N GLU A 22 -20.28 -23.86 -11.68
CA GLU A 22 -18.98 -24.29 -11.17
C GLU A 22 -18.02 -23.08 -11.15
N ALA A 23 -17.39 -22.90 -9.99
CA ALA A 23 -16.43 -21.84 -9.74
C ALA A 23 -15.31 -21.85 -10.78
N GLU A 24 -15.07 -20.69 -11.39
CA GLU A 24 -13.93 -20.44 -12.25
C GLU A 24 -12.63 -20.81 -11.51
N PRO A 25 -11.72 -21.59 -12.13
CA PRO A 25 -10.47 -21.94 -11.48
C PRO A 25 -9.63 -20.68 -11.35
N GLU A 26 -9.32 -20.33 -10.10
CA GLU A 26 -8.31 -19.35 -9.72
C GLU A 26 -6.99 -19.77 -10.38
N ALA A 27 -6.66 -19.08 -11.49
CA ALA A 27 -5.41 -19.25 -12.17
C ALA A 27 -4.30 -18.75 -11.25
N ALA A 28 -3.64 -19.68 -10.56
CA ALA A 28 -2.39 -19.41 -9.87
C ALA A 28 -1.41 -18.76 -10.86
N PRO A 29 -0.88 -17.55 -10.57
CA PRO A 29 0.09 -16.92 -11.46
C PRO A 29 1.34 -17.81 -11.54
N THR A 30 1.65 -18.29 -12.75
CA THR A 30 2.98 -18.80 -13.07
C THR A 30 3.99 -17.66 -12.83
N GLU A 31 4.69 -17.70 -11.71
CA GLU A 31 5.83 -16.82 -11.41
C GLU A 31 6.92 -17.09 -12.45
N GLN A 32 6.93 -16.26 -13.50
CA GLN A 32 8.03 -16.16 -14.45
C GLN A 32 9.19 -15.39 -13.77
N PRO A 33 10.46 -15.75 -14.02
CA PRO A 33 11.61 -15.12 -13.37
C PRO A 33 11.73 -13.60 -13.64
N ASP A 34 11.12 -13.10 -14.73
CA ASP A 34 11.05 -11.67 -15.06
C ASP A 34 10.02 -10.87 -14.23
N ASP A 35 9.18 -11.55 -13.43
CA ASP A 35 8.15 -10.94 -12.58
C ASP A 35 8.76 -10.21 -11.36
N VAL A 36 10.02 -10.51 -10.98
CA VAL A 36 10.67 -9.87 -9.83
C VAL A 36 11.33 -8.53 -10.20
N ASP A 37 11.80 -8.40 -11.44
CA ASP A 37 12.46 -7.17 -11.91
C ASP A 37 11.47 -6.05 -12.23
N LEU A 38 10.25 -6.40 -12.65
CA LEU A 38 9.22 -5.43 -13.00
C LEU A 38 8.74 -4.56 -11.80
N PRO A 39 8.34 -5.13 -10.64
CA PRO A 39 8.04 -4.36 -9.43
C PRO A 39 9.18 -3.44 -9.02
N ARG A 40 10.43 -3.93 -9.12
CA ARG A 40 11.62 -3.16 -8.78
C ARG A 40 11.85 -2.00 -9.74
N LEU A 41 11.66 -2.21 -11.03
CA LEU A 41 11.80 -1.18 -12.06
C LEU A 41 10.73 -0.10 -11.89
N VAL A 42 9.48 -0.49 -11.64
CA VAL A 42 8.35 0.43 -11.42
C VAL A 42 8.58 1.26 -10.15
N THR A 43 8.90 0.63 -9.02
CA THR A 43 9.17 1.35 -7.75
C THR A 43 10.35 2.30 -7.87
N GLN A 44 11.47 1.88 -8.48
CA GLN A 44 12.64 2.77 -8.67
C GLN A 44 12.30 3.97 -9.57
N THR A 45 11.47 3.76 -10.59
CA THR A 45 11.02 4.83 -11.48
C THR A 45 10.06 5.78 -10.78
N LEU A 46 9.11 5.25 -10.01
CA LEU A 46 8.18 6.00 -9.18
C LEU A 46 8.91 6.87 -8.14
N SER A 47 9.88 6.32 -7.41
CA SER A 47 10.70 7.08 -6.46
C SER A 47 11.49 8.21 -7.15
N GLY A 48 11.98 7.95 -8.37
CA GLY A 48 12.66 8.97 -9.17
C GLY A 48 11.74 10.11 -9.58
N LEU A 49 10.50 9.79 -9.95
CA LEU A 49 9.49 10.77 -10.33
C LEU A 49 8.98 11.59 -9.14
N GLN A 50 8.68 10.97 -8.00
CA GLN A 50 8.24 11.70 -6.81
C GLN A 50 9.26 12.74 -6.35
N ARG A 51 10.56 12.40 -6.36
CA ARG A 51 11.64 13.35 -6.02
C ARG A 51 11.74 14.54 -6.97
N SER A 52 11.35 14.36 -8.24
CA SER A 52 11.47 15.42 -9.26
C SER A 52 10.17 16.21 -9.45
N SER A 53 9.01 15.62 -9.17
CA SER A 53 7.69 16.20 -9.41
C SER A 53 7.06 16.82 -8.16
N GLY A 54 7.51 16.46 -6.95
CA GLY A 54 7.02 17.06 -5.70
C GLY A 54 5.53 16.84 -5.40
N GLY A 55 4.89 15.85 -6.04
CA GLY A 55 3.46 15.59 -5.93
C GLY A 55 3.06 14.23 -6.54
N ALA A 56 1.75 13.98 -6.60
CA ALA A 56 1.18 12.72 -7.09
C ALA A 56 1.65 12.42 -8.53
N VAL A 57 2.08 11.18 -8.78
CA VAL A 57 2.61 10.75 -10.07
C VAL A 57 1.50 10.09 -10.88
N LEU A 58 1.15 10.65 -12.03
CA LEU A 58 0.16 10.03 -12.92
C LEU A 58 0.70 8.76 -13.59
N ALA A 59 -0.20 7.80 -13.85
CA ALA A 59 0.12 6.56 -14.56
C ALA A 59 0.78 6.82 -15.93
N SER A 60 0.30 7.80 -16.69
CA SER A 60 0.91 8.22 -17.97
C SER A 60 2.33 8.75 -17.80
N THR A 61 2.60 9.49 -16.72
CA THR A 61 3.96 10.00 -16.41
C THR A 61 4.89 8.85 -16.03
N LEU A 62 4.41 7.91 -15.23
CA LEU A 62 5.14 6.71 -14.86
C LEU A 62 5.49 5.85 -16.08
N LYS A 63 4.52 5.58 -16.96
CA LYS A 63 4.74 4.83 -18.21
C LYS A 63 5.79 5.49 -19.11
N ARG A 64 5.72 6.80 -19.28
CA ARG A 64 6.70 7.56 -20.10
C ARG A 64 8.10 7.53 -19.50
N ALA A 65 8.22 7.55 -18.18
CA ALA A 65 9.50 7.44 -17.49
C ALA A 65 10.08 6.03 -17.59
N LEU A 66 9.22 5.02 -17.50
CA LEU A 66 9.58 3.61 -17.66
C LEU A 66 10.14 3.35 -19.06
N LEU A 67 9.43 3.77 -20.11
CA LEU A 67 9.88 3.67 -21.51
C LEU A 67 11.15 4.47 -21.82
N ARG A 68 11.47 5.51 -21.03
CA ARG A 68 12.72 6.26 -21.18
C ARG A 68 13.91 5.50 -20.60
N LYS A 69 13.72 4.80 -19.48
CA LYS A 69 14.75 3.97 -18.85
C LYS A 69 14.93 2.66 -19.60
N ASP A 70 13.83 2.06 -20.01
CA ASP A 70 13.78 0.80 -20.72
C ASP A 70 12.86 0.92 -21.95
N PRO A 71 13.42 1.20 -23.15
CA PRO A 71 12.64 1.31 -24.37
C PRO A 71 12.10 -0.04 -24.87
N THR A 72 12.55 -1.17 -24.30
CA THR A 72 12.06 -2.51 -24.62
C THR A 72 10.88 -2.94 -23.75
N PHE A 73 10.55 -2.15 -22.72
CA PHE A 73 9.43 -2.42 -21.84
C PHE A 73 8.10 -2.52 -22.59
N ASN A 74 7.40 -3.64 -22.40
CA ASN A 74 6.09 -3.91 -22.98
C ASN A 74 5.28 -4.76 -22.00
N GLU A 75 4.06 -4.32 -21.71
CA GLU A 75 3.20 -4.97 -20.72
C GLU A 75 2.79 -6.39 -21.10
N ALA A 76 2.72 -6.68 -22.42
CA ALA A 76 2.36 -7.98 -22.94
C ALA A 76 3.42 -9.06 -22.62
N ASP A 77 4.70 -8.68 -22.56
CA ASP A 77 5.80 -9.59 -22.17
C ASP A 77 5.69 -10.02 -20.71
N HIS A 78 4.98 -9.23 -19.90
CA HIS A 78 4.66 -9.52 -18.50
C HIS A 78 3.26 -10.11 -18.32
N GLY A 79 2.55 -10.45 -19.40
CA GLY A 79 1.23 -11.09 -19.36
C GLY A 79 0.05 -10.15 -19.17
N PHE A 80 0.24 -8.82 -19.25
CA PHE A 80 -0.82 -7.83 -19.05
C PHE A 80 -1.32 -7.26 -20.38
N ARG A 81 -2.64 -7.08 -20.52
CA ARG A 81 -3.25 -6.52 -21.74
C ARG A 81 -3.11 -5.01 -21.85
N ALA A 82 -2.91 -4.33 -20.73
CA ALA A 82 -2.78 -2.87 -20.66
C ALA A 82 -1.96 -2.43 -19.44
N PHE A 83 -1.36 -1.24 -19.51
CA PHE A 83 -0.61 -0.64 -18.41
C PHE A 83 -1.43 -0.51 -17.11
N GLY A 84 -2.71 -0.14 -17.22
CA GLY A 84 -3.59 -0.06 -16.05
C GLY A 84 -3.82 -1.43 -15.39
N GLU A 85 -3.73 -2.53 -16.14
CA GLU A 85 -3.86 -3.89 -15.59
C GLU A 85 -2.59 -4.31 -14.84
N LEU A 86 -1.42 -4.01 -15.40
CA LEU A 86 -0.14 -4.15 -14.70
C LEU A 86 -0.15 -3.36 -13.39
N LEU A 87 -0.56 -2.08 -13.44
CA LEU A 87 -0.62 -1.25 -12.25
C LEU A 87 -1.59 -1.81 -11.20
N ARG A 88 -2.76 -2.31 -11.61
CA ARG A 88 -3.72 -2.94 -10.69
C ARG A 88 -3.12 -4.18 -10.04
N ASN A 89 -2.43 -5.03 -10.80
CA ASN A 89 -1.73 -6.18 -10.24
C ASN A 89 -0.66 -5.77 -9.22
N LEU A 90 0.13 -4.74 -9.52
CA LEU A 90 1.11 -4.19 -8.58
C LEU A 90 0.45 -3.58 -7.34
N ALA A 91 -0.75 -3.00 -7.49
CA ALA A 91 -1.52 -2.47 -6.37
C ALA A 91 -2.12 -3.58 -5.49
N ASP A 92 -2.65 -4.64 -6.09
CA ASP A 92 -3.11 -5.85 -5.39
C ASP A 92 -1.98 -6.49 -4.58
N ARG A 93 -0.76 -6.48 -5.13
CA ARG A 93 0.47 -6.95 -4.46
C ARG A 93 1.04 -5.96 -3.45
N ARG A 94 0.36 -4.83 -3.18
CA ARG A 94 0.82 -3.74 -2.29
C ARG A 94 2.20 -3.18 -2.65
N VAL A 95 2.61 -3.25 -3.92
CA VAL A 95 3.86 -2.64 -4.41
C VAL A 95 3.67 -1.13 -4.63
N ILE A 96 2.47 -0.75 -5.07
CA ILE A 96 2.04 0.63 -5.34
C ILE A 96 0.60 0.81 -4.86
N GLU A 97 0.11 2.05 -4.86
CA GLU A 97 -1.31 2.36 -4.67
C GLU A 97 -1.84 3.12 -5.88
N LEU A 98 -3.12 2.90 -6.20
CA LEU A 98 -3.80 3.57 -7.30
C LEU A 98 -4.97 4.39 -6.78
N THR A 99 -4.90 5.69 -7.02
CA THR A 99 -5.94 6.65 -6.66
C THR A 99 -6.59 7.16 -7.95
N PRO A 100 -7.93 7.35 -8.00
CA PRO A 100 -8.57 7.92 -9.18
C PRO A 100 -8.02 9.33 -9.43
N GLY A 101 -7.32 9.51 -10.55
CA GLY A 101 -6.71 10.78 -10.92
C GLY A 101 -7.70 11.76 -11.54
N THR A 102 -7.23 12.97 -11.81
CA THR A 102 -8.02 14.07 -12.41
C THR A 102 -8.57 13.74 -13.80
N ALA A 103 -7.93 12.82 -14.54
CA ALA A 103 -8.35 12.41 -15.88
C ALA A 103 -8.91 10.98 -15.91
N LYS A 104 -10.00 10.79 -16.66
CA LYS A 104 -10.66 9.49 -16.83
C LYS A 104 -9.73 8.52 -17.57
N GLY A 105 -9.20 7.54 -16.85
CA GLY A 105 -8.28 6.53 -17.38
C GLY A 105 -6.80 6.80 -17.09
N ASP A 106 -6.47 7.84 -16.33
CA ASP A 106 -5.11 8.14 -15.88
C ASP A 106 -5.09 8.23 -14.34
N PRO A 107 -5.02 7.08 -13.64
CA PRO A 107 -4.98 7.09 -12.19
C PRO A 107 -3.66 7.69 -11.69
N GLU A 108 -3.71 8.25 -10.49
CA GLU A 108 -2.54 8.60 -9.72
C GLU A 108 -1.92 7.33 -9.14
N VAL A 109 -0.62 7.21 -9.28
CA VAL A 109 0.19 6.10 -8.79
C VAL A 109 1.04 6.61 -7.64
N GLY A 110 0.86 6.00 -6.47
CA GLY A 110 1.62 6.28 -5.26
C GLY A 110 2.37 5.05 -4.78
N PHE A 111 3.24 5.24 -3.79
CA PHE A 111 3.60 4.12 -2.92
C PHE A 111 2.40 3.83 -2.00
N PRO A 112 2.22 2.57 -1.57
CA PRO A 112 1.23 2.27 -0.54
C PRO A 112 1.41 3.23 0.64
N GLU A 113 0.30 3.76 1.16
CA GLU A 113 0.33 4.78 2.22
C GLU A 113 1.03 4.32 3.50
N GLU A 114 1.43 3.05 3.66
CA GLU A 114 2.15 2.55 4.84
C GLU A 114 3.33 3.46 5.28
N SER A 115 4.08 4.05 4.34
CA SER A 115 5.14 5.02 4.68
C SER A 115 4.60 6.40 5.06
N SER A 116 3.52 6.87 4.40
CA SER A 116 2.91 8.18 4.69
C SER A 116 2.11 8.14 5.99
N ASP A 117 1.32 7.09 6.22
CA ASP A 117 0.63 6.81 7.48
C ASP A 117 1.60 6.74 8.66
N GLU A 118 2.77 6.13 8.46
CA GLU A 118 3.85 6.09 9.45
C GLU A 118 4.45 7.49 9.68
N GLU A 119 4.71 8.26 8.63
CA GLU A 119 5.19 9.64 8.74
C GLU A 119 4.17 10.57 9.44
N ASP A 120 2.89 10.50 9.08
CA ASP A 120 1.77 11.17 9.74
C ASP A 120 1.65 10.75 11.21
N ALA A 121 1.88 9.47 11.51
CA ALA A 121 1.90 8.97 12.88
C ALA A 121 3.07 9.56 13.68
N PHE A 122 4.25 9.67 13.08
CA PHE A 122 5.40 10.33 13.70
C PHE A 122 5.21 11.84 13.86
N GLU A 123 4.58 12.50 12.89
CA GLU A 123 4.27 13.92 12.98
C GLU A 123 3.21 14.19 14.07
N LEU A 124 2.20 13.32 14.20
CA LEU A 124 1.26 13.35 15.30
C LEU A 124 1.96 13.18 16.65
N LEU A 125 2.89 12.21 16.76
CA LEU A 125 3.71 12.01 17.96
C LEU A 125 4.46 13.30 18.33
N ARG A 126 5.16 13.91 17.37
CA ARG A 126 5.90 15.17 17.55
C ARG A 126 4.98 16.29 18.02
N SER A 127 3.83 16.45 17.38
CA SER A 127 2.84 17.48 17.71
C SER A 127 2.33 17.33 19.15
N VAL A 128 2.00 16.10 19.56
CA VAL A 128 1.53 15.79 20.92
C VAL A 128 2.63 16.03 21.95
N VAL A 129 3.86 15.59 21.69
CA VAL A 129 5.01 15.82 22.58
C VAL A 129 5.30 17.31 22.73
N SER A 130 5.30 18.07 21.63
CA SER A 130 5.52 19.52 21.66
C SER A 130 4.43 20.25 22.45
N ALA A 131 3.16 19.88 22.27
CA ALA A 131 2.05 20.47 23.01
C ALA A 131 2.18 20.20 24.52
N LEU A 132 2.41 18.94 24.90
CA LEU A 132 2.57 18.55 26.30
C LEU A 132 3.79 19.21 26.95
N ARG A 133 4.90 19.33 26.22
CA ARG A 133 6.11 20.02 26.69
C ARG A 133 5.82 21.48 27.03
N ALA A 134 5.04 22.17 26.20
CA ALA A 134 4.67 23.56 26.43
C ALA A 134 3.73 23.76 27.63
N GLU A 135 2.89 22.76 27.95
CA GLU A 135 1.91 22.84 29.02
C GLU A 135 2.44 22.35 30.39
N SER A 136 3.20 21.26 30.42
CA SER A 136 3.56 20.55 31.65
C SER A 136 4.99 19.99 31.67
N GLY A 137 5.82 20.33 30.68
CA GLY A 137 7.18 19.79 30.57
C GLY A 137 7.25 18.45 29.83
N PRO A 138 8.44 17.86 29.70
CA PRO A 138 8.68 16.73 28.81
C PRO A 138 7.83 15.50 29.23
N PRO A 139 6.91 15.02 28.36
CA PRO A 139 5.99 13.96 28.73
C PRO A 139 6.68 12.60 28.87
N PRO A 140 6.34 11.79 29.90
CA PRO A 140 6.81 10.42 30.00
C PRO A 140 6.17 9.51 28.94
N LEU A 141 6.91 8.51 28.49
CA LEU A 141 6.49 7.50 27.52
C LEU A 141 5.26 6.74 28.03
N SER A 142 5.22 6.45 29.34
CA SER A 142 4.12 5.73 30.01
C SER A 142 2.74 6.41 29.92
N GLY A 143 2.64 7.67 29.50
CA GLY A 143 1.35 8.37 29.30
C GLY A 143 1.09 8.77 27.85
N LEU A 144 2.13 8.82 27.04
CA LEU A 144 2.11 9.44 25.73
C LEU A 144 1.19 8.70 24.76
N LYS A 145 1.20 7.36 24.80
CA LYS A 145 0.26 6.54 24.01
C LYS A 145 -1.19 6.91 24.25
N ASN A 146 -1.58 7.19 25.50
CA ASN A 146 -2.94 7.58 25.82
C ASN A 146 -3.29 8.95 25.23
N GLN A 147 -2.32 9.87 25.17
CA GLN A 147 -2.49 11.19 24.56
C GLN A 147 -2.61 11.10 23.03
N LEU A 148 -1.85 10.22 22.37
CA LEU A 148 -2.03 9.94 20.94
C LEU A 148 -3.42 9.39 20.67
N ARG A 149 -3.90 8.44 21.49
CA ARG A 149 -5.25 7.86 21.33
C ARG A 149 -6.38 8.88 21.56
N LYS A 150 -6.18 9.92 22.37
CA LYS A 150 -7.15 11.02 22.49
C LYS A 150 -7.30 11.82 21.19
N ARG A 151 -6.23 11.94 20.39
CA ARG A 151 -6.26 12.66 19.10
C ARG A 151 -6.61 11.75 17.93
N ARG A 152 -6.07 10.53 17.88
CA ARG A 152 -6.37 9.50 16.87
C ARG A 152 -6.80 8.22 17.61
N PRO A 153 -8.11 8.00 17.84
CA PRO A 153 -8.60 6.87 18.64
C PRO A 153 -8.31 5.49 18.04
N LYS A 154 -8.08 5.43 16.72
CA LYS A 154 -7.64 4.23 16.01
C LYS A 154 -6.13 3.96 16.07
N PHE A 155 -5.33 4.89 16.61
CA PHE A 155 -3.87 4.77 16.62
C PHE A 155 -3.40 3.46 17.26
N SER A 156 -2.72 2.62 16.48
CA SER A 156 -2.03 1.44 16.95
C SER A 156 -0.69 1.29 16.25
N GLU A 157 0.38 1.07 17.02
CA GLU A 157 1.73 0.97 16.47
C GLU A 157 1.91 -0.27 15.59
N LYS A 158 1.04 -1.26 15.79
CA LYS A 158 0.95 -2.46 14.94
C LYS A 158 0.47 -2.15 13.53
N GLU A 159 -0.33 -1.11 13.33
CA GLU A 159 -0.77 -0.71 11.99
C GLU A 159 0.39 -0.21 11.13
N PHE A 160 1.47 0.27 11.77
CA PHE A 160 2.70 0.69 11.11
C PHE A 160 3.81 -0.39 11.22
N GLY A 161 3.47 -1.64 11.56
CA GLY A 161 4.43 -2.74 11.62
C GLY A 161 5.36 -2.76 12.85
N PHE A 162 5.17 -1.90 13.85
CA PHE A 162 6.00 -1.91 15.05
C PHE A 162 5.51 -2.91 16.10
N GLY A 163 6.45 -3.69 16.65
CA GLY A 163 6.19 -4.64 17.74
C GLY A 163 5.80 -4.01 19.08
N GLY A 164 5.83 -2.68 19.21
CA GLY A 164 5.37 -1.96 20.40
C GLY A 164 5.67 -0.45 20.37
N PHE A 165 5.07 0.30 21.30
CA PHE A 165 5.20 1.76 21.36
C PHE A 165 6.63 2.25 21.58
N LEU A 166 7.42 1.53 22.38
CA LEU A 166 8.83 1.84 22.56
C LEU A 166 9.64 1.72 21.26
N GLN A 167 9.34 0.73 20.41
CA GLN A 167 9.98 0.57 19.10
C GLN A 167 9.59 1.70 18.16
N PHE A 168 8.30 2.08 18.15
CA PHE A 168 7.81 3.25 17.42
C PHE A 168 8.51 4.55 17.85
N CYS A 169 8.62 4.82 19.16
CA CYS A 169 9.33 6.00 19.67
C CYS A 169 10.84 5.96 19.34
N LYS A 170 11.47 4.77 19.39
CA LYS A 170 12.87 4.60 18.98
C LYS A 170 13.06 4.86 17.48
N ALA A 171 12.13 4.43 16.63
CA ALA A 171 12.14 4.72 15.20
C ALA A 171 11.99 6.22 14.95
N ALA A 172 11.05 6.88 15.63
CA ALA A 172 10.88 8.33 15.59
C ALA A 172 12.16 9.07 16.06
N ARG A 173 12.84 8.56 17.10
CA ARG A 173 14.13 9.08 17.56
C ARG A 173 15.24 8.90 16.53
N ALA A 174 15.32 7.72 15.90
CA ALA A 174 16.30 7.43 14.87
C ALA A 174 16.12 8.31 13.62
N ARG A 175 14.88 8.72 13.34
CA ARG A 175 14.53 9.69 12.28
C ARG A 175 14.73 11.15 12.70
N GLY A 176 15.12 11.43 13.95
CA GLY A 176 15.29 12.79 14.43
C GLY A 176 13.96 13.56 14.62
N ILE A 177 12.85 12.85 14.80
CA ILE A 177 11.53 13.47 14.98
C ILE A 177 11.27 13.80 16.45
N VAL A 178 11.76 12.97 17.37
CA VAL A 178 11.66 13.14 18.82
C VAL A 178 12.99 12.79 19.50
N THR A 179 13.23 13.35 20.68
CA THR A 179 14.30 12.92 21.58
C THR A 179 13.73 12.05 22.67
N MET A 180 14.56 11.16 23.23
CA MET A 180 14.17 10.30 24.34
C MET A 180 15.29 10.32 25.36
N GLU A 181 14.97 10.70 26.60
CA GLU A 181 15.91 10.72 27.72
C GLU A 181 15.31 9.96 28.90
N TRP A 182 16.14 9.20 29.61
CA TRP A 182 15.70 8.57 30.84
C TRP A 182 15.58 9.63 31.94
N SER A 183 14.45 9.67 32.63
CA SER A 183 14.24 10.55 33.79
C SER A 183 14.10 9.71 35.05
N ASP A 184 15.02 9.91 35.99
CA ASP A 184 14.99 9.25 37.31
C ASP A 184 13.78 9.71 38.14
N GLU A 185 13.32 10.95 37.93
CA GLU A 185 12.16 11.52 38.63
C GLU A 185 10.84 10.88 38.18
N ALA A 186 10.75 10.49 36.91
CA ALA A 186 9.58 9.83 36.34
C ALA A 186 9.71 8.29 36.34
N ASP A 187 10.89 7.77 36.67
CA ASP A 187 11.29 6.36 36.48
C ASP A 187 10.93 5.83 35.07
N ASP A 188 11.00 6.70 34.05
CA ASP A 188 10.49 6.44 32.70
C ASP A 188 11.24 7.28 31.65
N TYR A 189 11.11 6.90 30.37
CA TYR A 189 11.67 7.68 29.27
C TYR A 189 10.80 8.90 29.01
N VAL A 190 11.33 10.10 29.20
CA VAL A 190 10.67 11.33 28.79
C VAL A 190 11.00 11.65 27.34
N LEU A 191 9.99 12.09 26.59
CA LEU A 191 10.16 12.46 25.19
C LEU A 191 10.27 13.97 25.07
N GLY A 192 11.22 14.41 24.25
CA GLY A 192 11.33 15.78 23.78
C GLY A 192 11.07 15.86 22.29
N VAL A 193 10.88 17.08 21.81
CA VAL A 193 11.06 17.38 20.39
C VAL A 193 12.47 17.95 20.25
N PRO A 194 13.28 17.48 19.27
CA PRO A 194 14.51 18.19 18.97
C PRO A 194 14.11 19.62 18.64
N GLU A 195 14.67 20.59 19.36
CA GLU A 195 14.66 21.96 18.88
C GLU A 195 15.25 21.87 17.47
N ALA A 196 14.50 22.35 16.49
CA ALA A 196 15.02 22.47 15.15
C ALA A 196 16.16 23.48 15.26
N ASP A 197 17.37 22.97 15.48
CA ASP A 197 18.59 23.73 15.26
C ASP A 197 18.49 24.13 13.79
N GLY A 198 18.29 25.43 13.58
CA GLY A 198 18.09 25.98 12.27
C GLY A 198 19.31 25.68 11.42
N GLU A 199 19.12 24.94 10.35
CA GLU A 199 20.13 24.82 9.31
C GLU A 199 19.57 25.40 8.01
N GLN A 200 19.74 26.72 7.94
CA GLN A 200 20.12 27.59 6.82
C GLN A 200 19.73 27.19 5.39
#